data_AF-A0A964MFZ4-F1
#
_entry.id   AF-A0A964MFZ4-F1
#
_cell.length_a   1.000
_cell.length_b   1.000
_cell.length_c   1.000
_cell.angle_alpha   90.00
_cell.angle_beta   90.00
_cell.angle_gamma   90.00
#
_symmetry.space_group_name_H-M   'P 1'
#
loop_
_entity.id
_entity.type
_entity.pdbx_description
1 polymer ?
#
loop_
_entity_poly.entity_id
_entity_poly.type
_entity_poly.pdbx_seq_one_letter_code
_entity_poly.pdbx_strand_id
1 'polypeptide(L)'
;MEMAHRSQKAIGIIAAMLALPLCAAELTYKVRHERLLKDQTAELSFTSQGVTLRRVDLKPRKKPSKPQVSEWTYDDIQQLVLSPQKVILLLYRDRAPWLLGVDKEYELTLSIGQDIKPLYGMLKDKLDSRLVAAIADPNTAVTWEIPAKRLGLLKGAEGVLKFGPDALVFETTSRNQSRTWRMQDID
;
A
#
# COMPACT_ATOMS: atom_id res chain seq x y z
N MET A 1 -75.11 -10.64 14.46
CA MET A 1 -74.66 -9.74 15.55
C MET A 1 -73.73 -10.56 16.42
N GLU A 2 -72.43 -10.34 16.58
CA GLU A 2 -71.45 -9.45 15.97
C GLU A 2 -70.09 -9.98 16.48
N MET A 3 -69.07 -9.97 15.63
CA MET A 3 -67.72 -10.42 15.94
C MET A 3 -66.93 -9.34 16.71
N ALA A 4 -66.04 -9.76 17.63
CA ALA A 4 -64.83 -9.02 18.03
C ALA A 4 -63.89 -10.05 18.70
N HIS A 5 -62.88 -10.66 18.08
CA HIS A 5 -61.70 -10.21 17.34
C HIS A 5 -60.67 -9.38 18.14
N ARG A 6 -59.45 -9.94 18.20
CA ARG A 6 -58.12 -9.31 18.30
C ARG A 6 -57.68 -8.82 19.70
N SER A 7 -56.42 -8.92 20.12
CA SER A 7 -55.16 -9.36 19.49
C SER A 7 -54.12 -9.54 20.60
N GLN A 8 -53.47 -10.70 20.72
CA GLN A 8 -52.24 -10.82 21.48
C GLN A 8 -51.12 -10.10 20.71
N LYS A 9 -50.42 -9.16 21.35
CA LYS A 9 -49.23 -8.52 20.77
C LYS A 9 -48.04 -9.41 21.09
N ALA A 10 -47.53 -10.13 20.09
CA ALA A 10 -46.25 -10.82 20.17
C ALA A 10 -45.13 -9.78 20.30
N ILE A 11 -44.37 -9.86 21.39
CA ILE A 11 -43.14 -9.09 21.60
C ILE A 11 -42.05 -9.80 20.80
N GLY A 12 -41.81 -9.33 19.57
CA GLY A 12 -40.67 -9.77 18.76
C GLY A 12 -39.39 -9.19 19.34
N ILE A 13 -38.56 -10.05 19.94
CA ILE A 13 -37.18 -9.72 20.29
C ILE A 13 -36.39 -9.68 18.99
N ILE A 14 -36.13 -8.49 18.48
CA ILE A 14 -35.16 -8.28 17.40
C ILE A 14 -33.78 -8.45 18.02
N ALA A 15 -33.17 -9.62 17.83
CA ALA A 15 -31.75 -9.81 18.03
C ALA A 15 -31.01 -9.00 16.96
N ALA A 16 -30.63 -7.77 17.31
CA ALA A 16 -29.65 -7.03 16.52
C ALA A 16 -28.31 -7.76 16.65
N MET A 17 -27.98 -8.60 15.66
CA MET A 17 -26.61 -9.04 15.44
C MET A 17 -25.77 -7.78 15.23
N LEU A 18 -25.07 -7.34 16.27
CA LEU A 18 -23.93 -6.44 16.11
C LEU A 18 -22.90 -7.20 15.28
N ALA A 19 -22.88 -6.92 13.98
CA ALA A 19 -21.72 -7.20 13.15
C ALA A 19 -20.57 -6.34 13.70
N LEU A 20 -19.76 -6.92 14.58
CA LEU A 20 -18.45 -6.36 14.89
C LEU A 20 -17.70 -6.30 13.56
N PRO A 21 -17.24 -5.12 13.10
CA PRO A 21 -16.37 -5.09 11.95
C PRO A 21 -15.15 -5.94 12.33
N LEU A 22 -14.90 -7.02 11.61
CA LEU A 22 -13.60 -7.67 11.67
C LEU A 22 -12.59 -6.55 11.42
N CYS A 23 -11.78 -6.22 12.43
CA CYS A 23 -10.65 -5.31 12.25
C CYS A 23 -9.75 -5.94 11.20
N ALA A 24 -9.96 -5.58 9.94
CA ALA A 24 -8.98 -5.80 8.90
C ALA A 24 -7.72 -5.08 9.36
N ALA A 25 -6.56 -5.74 9.26
CA ALA A 25 -5.29 -5.09 9.52
C ALA A 25 -5.21 -3.82 8.66
N GLU A 26 -5.19 -2.66 9.31
CA GLU A 26 -4.99 -1.36 8.67
C GLU A 26 -3.61 -0.85 9.06
N LEU A 27 -2.81 -0.49 8.05
CA LEU A 27 -1.50 0.11 8.25
C LEU A 27 -1.52 1.54 7.72
N THR A 28 -1.24 2.51 8.59
CA THR A 28 -1.26 3.94 8.24
C THR A 28 0.15 4.54 8.29
N TYR A 29 0.50 5.25 7.23
CA TYR A 29 1.78 5.91 7.03
C TYR A 29 1.61 7.42 6.87
N LYS A 30 2.50 8.21 7.46
CA LYS A 30 2.54 9.65 7.27
C LYS A 30 3.48 9.92 6.10
N VAL A 31 2.92 10.36 4.99
CA VAL A 31 3.65 10.55 3.76
C VAL A 31 3.70 12.01 3.36
N ARG A 32 4.70 12.34 2.57
CA ARG A 32 4.80 13.62 1.87
C ARG A 32 4.65 13.35 0.39
N HIS A 33 3.68 14.01 -0.22
CA HIS A 33 3.53 14.01 -1.67
C HIS A 33 4.39 15.15 -2.23
N GLU A 34 5.50 14.80 -2.88
CA GLU A 34 6.38 15.76 -3.53
C GLU A 34 5.73 16.23 -4.83
N ARG A 35 5.36 17.51 -4.90
CA ARG A 35 4.99 18.17 -6.15
C ARG A 35 6.04 19.24 -6.40
N LEU A 36 6.41 19.43 -7.66
CA LEU A 36 7.37 20.42 -8.17
C LEU A 36 7.30 21.84 -7.56
N LEU A 37 6.21 22.22 -6.89
CA LEU A 37 6.01 23.54 -6.28
C LEU A 37 5.58 23.55 -4.81
N LYS A 38 5.01 22.46 -4.26
CA LYS A 38 4.50 22.43 -2.86
C LYS A 38 4.46 21.01 -2.32
N ASP A 39 5.30 20.75 -1.33
CA ASP A 39 5.23 19.57 -0.47
C ASP A 39 3.91 19.57 0.32
N GLN A 40 3.18 18.47 0.27
CA GLN A 40 1.95 18.29 1.05
C GLN A 40 2.08 17.06 1.94
N THR A 41 1.75 17.22 3.22
CA THR A 41 1.62 16.08 4.14
C THR A 41 0.31 15.37 3.89
N ALA A 42 0.35 14.05 3.87
CA ALA A 42 -0.80 13.19 3.69
C ALA A 42 -0.67 11.93 4.57
N GLU A 43 -1.79 11.28 4.81
CA GLU A 43 -1.87 9.98 5.47
C GLU A 43 -2.21 8.95 4.40
N LEU A 44 -1.41 7.88 4.34
CA LEU A 44 -1.58 6.77 3.43
C LEU A 44 -1.96 5.54 4.25
N SER A 45 -3.21 5.11 4.14
CA SER A 45 -3.72 3.90 4.80
C SER A 45 -3.84 2.76 3.79
N PHE A 46 -3.43 1.57 4.21
CA PHE A 46 -3.64 0.33 3.50
C PHE A 46 -4.58 -0.55 4.29
N THR A 47 -5.62 -1.05 3.62
CA THR A 47 -6.61 -1.96 4.19
C THR A 47 -6.58 -3.30 3.46
N SER A 48 -7.45 -4.22 3.85
CA SER A 48 -7.60 -5.50 3.15
C SER A 48 -8.10 -5.37 1.71
N GLN A 49 -8.77 -4.26 1.35
CA GLN A 49 -9.42 -4.03 0.06
C GLN A 49 -8.68 -3.03 -0.84
N GLY A 50 -7.85 -2.16 -0.29
CA GLY A 50 -7.16 -1.16 -1.10
C GLY A 50 -6.37 -0.13 -0.32
N VAL A 51 -6.19 1.01 -0.96
CA VAL A 51 -5.31 2.10 -0.53
C VAL A 51 -6.09 3.39 -0.46
N THR A 52 -5.98 4.09 0.66
CA THR A 52 -6.57 5.43 0.86
C THR A 52 -5.48 6.45 1.12
N LEU A 53 -5.48 7.53 0.33
CA LEU A 53 -4.64 8.71 0.52
C LEU A 53 -5.49 9.89 0.97
N ARG A 54 -5.26 10.34 2.20
CA ARG A 54 -5.93 11.49 2.81
C ARG A 54 -4.96 12.65 2.94
N ARG A 55 -5.25 13.78 2.29
CA ARG A 55 -4.41 14.99 2.44
C ARG A 55 -4.70 15.69 3.77
N VAL A 56 -3.63 16.10 4.46
CA VAL A 56 -3.71 16.88 5.69
C VAL A 56 -3.43 18.34 5.34
N ASP A 57 -4.45 19.18 5.41
CA ASP A 57 -4.31 20.62 5.17
C ASP A 57 -3.63 21.30 6.37
N LEU A 58 -2.39 21.77 6.21
CA LEU A 58 -1.61 22.45 7.26
C LEU A 58 -2.04 23.91 7.52
N LYS A 59 -2.92 24.48 6.67
CA LYS A 59 -3.41 25.86 6.84
C LYS A 59 -4.93 25.89 6.81
N PRO A 60 -5.59 26.61 7.75
CA PRO A 60 -7.04 26.81 7.69
C PRO A 60 -7.38 27.56 6.40
N ARG A 61 -8.10 26.89 5.49
CA ARG A 61 -8.61 27.56 4.29
C ARG A 61 -9.75 28.49 4.70
N LYS A 62 -9.77 29.71 4.12
CA LYS A 62 -10.87 30.68 4.25
C LYS A 62 -12.23 30.18 3.74
N LYS A 63 -12.29 29.03 3.07
CA LYS A 63 -13.51 28.34 2.65
C LYS A 63 -13.38 26.84 2.98
N PRO A 64 -14.42 26.17 3.50
CA PRO A 64 -14.40 24.73 3.69
C PRO A 64 -14.30 24.05 2.32
N SER A 65 -13.11 23.60 1.95
CA SER A 65 -12.96 22.70 0.80
C SER A 65 -13.21 21.27 1.26
N LYS A 66 -13.93 20.48 0.46
CA LYS A 66 -14.14 19.05 0.72
C LYS A 66 -12.79 18.38 1.02
N PRO A 67 -12.70 17.50 2.04
CA PRO A 67 -11.47 16.77 2.32
C PRO A 67 -11.06 16.00 1.07
N GLN A 68 -9.84 16.24 0.58
CA GLN A 68 -9.36 15.60 -0.64
C GLN A 68 -8.83 14.21 -0.30
N VAL A 69 -9.77 13.27 -0.20
CA VAL A 69 -9.52 11.83 -0.04
C VAL A 69 -9.47 11.20 -1.42
N SER A 70 -8.49 10.32 -1.66
CA SER A 70 -8.42 9.47 -2.84
C SER A 70 -8.36 8.03 -2.38
N GLU A 71 -9.18 7.19 -2.97
CA GLU A 71 -9.33 5.78 -2.60
C GLU A 71 -9.24 4.94 -3.87
N TRP A 72 -8.51 3.83 -3.77
CA TRP A 72 -8.28 2.89 -4.86
C TRP A 72 -8.37 1.47 -4.35
N THR A 73 -9.03 0.61 -5.11
CA THR A 73 -8.95 -0.84 -4.89
C THR A 73 -7.61 -1.37 -5.39
N TYR A 74 -7.22 -2.57 -4.99
CA TYR A 74 -6.00 -3.18 -5.53
C TYR A 74 -6.06 -3.44 -7.04
N ASP A 75 -7.25 -3.56 -7.63
CA ASP A 75 -7.43 -3.75 -9.07
C ASP A 75 -7.24 -2.46 -9.88
N ASP A 76 -7.37 -1.28 -9.24
CA ASP A 76 -7.03 0.00 -9.87
C ASP A 76 -5.50 0.21 -9.98
N ILE A 77 -4.70 -0.62 -9.30
CA ILE A 77 -3.26 -0.47 -9.14
C ILE A 77 -2.53 -1.35 -10.15
N GLN A 78 -1.75 -0.71 -11.01
CA GLN A 78 -0.90 -1.36 -11.98
C GLN A 78 0.42 -1.81 -11.35
N GLN A 79 1.01 -0.96 -10.51
CA GLN A 79 2.24 -1.28 -9.80
C GLN A 79 2.30 -0.53 -8.47
N LEU A 80 2.76 -1.22 -7.43
CA LEU A 80 3.07 -0.63 -6.14
C LEU A 80 4.53 -0.91 -5.78
N VAL A 81 5.35 0.14 -5.69
CA VAL A 81 6.75 0.02 -5.30
C VAL A 81 6.91 0.39 -3.83
N LEU A 82 7.45 -0.54 -3.03
CA LEU A 82 7.76 -0.30 -1.62
C LEU A 82 9.27 -0.14 -1.44
N SER A 83 9.70 1.05 -1.03
CA SER A 83 11.09 1.35 -0.65
C SER A 83 11.15 1.83 0.81
N PRO A 84 12.32 1.76 1.49
CA PRO A 84 12.45 2.21 2.87
C PRO A 84 12.04 3.66 3.13
N GLN A 85 12.11 4.53 2.12
CA GLN A 85 11.72 5.95 2.25
C GLN A 85 10.61 6.38 1.28
N LYS A 86 10.18 5.52 0.36
CA LYS A 86 9.26 5.91 -0.71
C LYS A 86 8.26 4.81 -0.98
N VAL A 87 7.04 5.23 -1.26
CA VAL A 87 5.99 4.40 -1.83
C VAL A 87 5.60 5.03 -3.16
N ILE A 88 5.66 4.24 -4.24
CA ILE A 88 5.22 4.69 -5.57
C ILE A 88 3.98 3.90 -5.92
N LEU A 89 2.89 4.60 -6.18
CA LEU A 89 1.61 4.05 -6.59
C LEU A 89 1.36 4.42 -8.05
N LEU A 90 1.42 3.42 -8.94
CA LEU A 90 1.10 3.55 -10.36
C LEU A 90 -0.28 2.95 -10.62
N LEU A 91 -1.15 3.73 -11.25
CA LEU A 91 -2.54 3.35 -11.53
C LEU A 91 -2.72 3.13 -13.03
N TYR A 92 -3.63 2.22 -13.40
CA TYR A 92 -4.05 2.01 -14.80
C TYR A 92 -4.77 3.21 -15.44
N ARG A 93 -5.09 4.24 -14.66
CA ARG A 93 -5.78 5.42 -15.17
C ARG A 93 -4.78 6.45 -15.65
N ASP A 94 -5.02 6.98 -16.84
CA ASP A 94 -4.25 8.10 -17.36
C ASP A 94 -4.35 9.34 -16.46
N ARG A 95 -3.23 10.05 -16.36
CA ARG A 95 -3.14 11.32 -15.65
C ARG A 95 -4.00 12.39 -16.30
N ALA A 96 -3.99 12.46 -17.62
CA ALA A 96 -4.76 13.40 -18.41
C ALA A 96 -4.82 13.01 -19.90
N PRO A 97 -5.95 13.23 -20.61
CA PRO A 97 -6.08 12.87 -22.03
C PRO A 97 -5.04 13.53 -22.95
N TRP A 98 -4.55 14.71 -22.59
CA TRP A 98 -3.56 15.46 -23.39
C TRP A 98 -2.11 15.03 -23.14
N LEU A 99 -1.87 14.14 -22.15
CA LEU A 99 -0.54 13.60 -21.86
C LEU A 99 -0.30 12.25 -22.56
N LEU A 100 -1.00 11.97 -23.66
CA LEU A 100 -0.76 10.82 -24.54
C LEU A 100 -0.66 9.48 -23.79
N GLY A 101 -1.58 9.20 -22.86
CA GLY A 101 -1.61 7.94 -22.13
C GLY A 101 -0.57 7.81 -21.01
N VAL A 102 0.00 8.93 -20.53
CA VAL A 102 0.85 8.87 -19.33
C VAL A 102 0.01 8.45 -18.13
N ASP A 103 0.31 7.27 -17.60
CA ASP A 103 -0.29 6.70 -16.40
C ASP A 103 -0.18 7.64 -15.20
N LYS A 104 -1.15 7.52 -14.30
CA LYS A 104 -1.20 8.34 -13.10
C LYS A 104 -0.35 7.73 -12.00
N GLU A 105 0.75 8.39 -11.72
CA GLU A 105 1.68 8.03 -10.65
C GLU A 105 1.55 8.96 -9.43
N TYR A 106 1.66 8.37 -8.23
CA TYR A 106 1.85 9.07 -6.98
C TYR A 106 3.17 8.65 -6.33
N GLU A 107 4.12 9.58 -6.26
CA GLU A 107 5.36 9.40 -5.52
C GLU A 107 5.21 9.97 -4.09
N LEU A 108 5.31 9.09 -3.10
CA LEU A 108 5.04 9.40 -1.69
C LEU A 108 6.28 9.11 -0.85
N THR A 109 6.87 10.16 -0.28
CA THR A 109 8.01 10.04 0.63
C THR A 109 7.53 9.75 2.06
N LEU A 110 7.97 8.66 2.66
CA LEU A 110 7.66 8.28 4.03
C LEU A 110 8.29 9.27 5.02
N SER A 111 7.61 9.53 6.14
CA SER A 111 8.18 10.32 7.24
C SER A 111 9.30 9.55 7.93
N ILE A 112 10.24 10.28 8.53
CA ILE A 112 11.39 9.70 9.23
C ILE A 112 10.90 8.78 10.37
N GLY A 113 11.51 7.60 10.48
CA GLY A 113 11.26 6.63 11.56
C GLY A 113 10.11 5.63 11.29
N GLN A 114 9.49 5.65 10.12
CA GLN A 114 8.47 4.67 9.76
C GLN A 114 9.09 3.42 9.10
N ASP A 115 8.67 2.23 9.53
CA ASP A 115 9.07 0.96 8.92
C ASP A 115 8.04 0.46 7.91
N ILE A 116 8.49 0.21 6.68
CA ILE A 116 7.66 -0.26 5.57
C ILE A 116 7.55 -1.79 5.51
N LYS A 117 8.40 -2.53 6.24
CA LYS A 117 8.41 -4.00 6.20
C LYS A 117 7.08 -4.64 6.61
N PRO A 118 6.33 -4.15 7.63
CA PRO A 118 5.00 -4.68 7.93
C PRO A 118 4.03 -4.56 6.76
N LEU A 119 4.13 -3.48 5.98
CA LEU A 119 3.31 -3.29 4.79
C LEU A 119 3.65 -4.30 3.69
N TYR A 120 4.94 -4.57 3.49
CA TYR A 120 5.33 -5.64 2.57
C TYR A 120 4.73 -6.99 2.99
N GLY A 121 4.83 -7.35 4.27
CA GLY A 121 4.22 -8.57 4.79
C GLY A 121 2.70 -8.65 4.58
N MET A 122 2.00 -7.53 4.67
CA MET A 122 0.56 -7.45 4.40
C MET A 122 0.21 -7.62 2.92
N LEU A 123 1.07 -7.13 2.01
CA LEU A 123 0.77 -6.99 0.59
C LEU A 123 1.36 -8.09 -0.30
N LYS A 124 2.41 -8.77 0.14
CA LYS A 124 3.16 -9.75 -0.66
C LYS A 124 2.30 -10.88 -1.22
N ASP A 125 1.19 -11.22 -0.56
CA ASP A 125 0.28 -12.29 -0.98
C ASP A 125 -1.00 -11.74 -1.65
N LYS A 126 -1.13 -10.42 -1.81
CA LYS A 126 -2.34 -9.75 -2.35
C LYS A 126 -2.14 -9.14 -3.73
N LEU A 127 -0.98 -8.56 -3.99
CA LEU A 127 -0.73 -7.74 -5.18
C LEU A 127 -0.03 -8.49 -6.31
N ASP A 128 0.30 -9.76 -6.10
CA ASP A 128 1.00 -10.57 -7.07
C ASP A 128 2.27 -9.87 -7.60
N SER A 129 2.55 -10.01 -8.90
CA SER A 129 3.67 -9.37 -9.59
C SER A 129 3.57 -7.84 -9.66
N ARG A 130 2.43 -7.24 -9.26
CA ARG A 130 2.26 -5.78 -9.17
C ARG A 130 3.03 -5.18 -8.00
N LEU A 131 3.41 -5.98 -7.00
CA LEU A 131 4.19 -5.52 -5.87
C LEU A 131 5.69 -5.59 -6.17
N VAL A 132 6.33 -4.43 -6.30
CA VAL A 132 7.78 -4.32 -6.44
C VAL A 132 8.41 -3.99 -5.09
N ALA A 133 9.09 -4.96 -4.48
CA ALA A 133 9.75 -4.78 -3.19
C ALA A 133 11.18 -4.26 -3.36
N ALA A 134 11.36 -2.95 -3.19
CA ALA A 134 12.65 -2.27 -3.11
C ALA A 134 13.22 -2.24 -1.67
N ILE A 135 13.03 -3.35 -0.94
CA ILE A 135 13.51 -3.59 0.41
C ILE A 135 14.17 -4.97 0.48
N ALA A 136 15.01 -5.18 1.49
CA ALA A 136 15.40 -6.52 1.89
C ALA A 136 14.39 -7.01 2.94
N ASP A 137 13.63 -8.06 2.62
CA ASP A 137 12.76 -8.72 3.58
C ASP A 137 13.59 -9.52 4.60
N PRO A 138 13.62 -9.13 5.89
CA PRO A 138 14.36 -9.86 6.89
C PRO A 138 13.73 -11.20 7.26
N ASN A 139 12.47 -11.45 6.88
CA ASN A 139 11.73 -12.64 7.28
C ASN A 139 11.87 -13.80 6.28
N THR A 140 12.66 -13.62 5.22
CA THR A 140 12.93 -14.70 4.26
C THR A 140 13.73 -15.81 4.94
N ALA A 141 13.25 -17.05 4.82
CA ALA A 141 13.95 -18.23 5.31
C ALA A 141 15.16 -18.53 4.41
N VAL A 142 16.31 -17.90 4.70
CA VAL A 142 17.53 -18.02 3.91
C VAL A 142 18.08 -19.44 4.03
N THR A 143 18.25 -20.11 2.89
CA THR A 143 18.85 -21.45 2.74
C THR A 143 20.30 -21.38 2.32
N TRP A 144 20.65 -20.40 1.48
CA TRP A 144 22.04 -20.11 1.09
C TRP A 144 22.18 -18.67 0.62
N GLU A 145 23.42 -18.19 0.56
CA GLU A 145 23.73 -16.84 0.14
C GLU A 145 25.03 -16.77 -0.68
N ILE A 146 25.09 -15.80 -1.60
CA ILE A 146 26.30 -15.49 -2.38
C ILE A 146 26.52 -13.98 -2.50
N PRO A 147 27.77 -13.52 -2.52
CA PRO A 147 28.08 -12.16 -2.91
C PRO A 147 27.59 -11.89 -4.33
N ALA A 148 26.96 -10.73 -4.55
CA ALA A 148 26.42 -10.36 -5.85
C ALA A 148 26.50 -8.84 -6.07
N LYS A 149 26.39 -8.43 -7.33
CA LYS A 149 26.31 -7.02 -7.71
C LYS A 149 25.06 -6.80 -8.55
N ARG A 150 24.20 -5.90 -8.09
CA ARG A 150 23.08 -5.41 -8.89
C ARG A 150 23.57 -4.33 -9.82
N LEU A 151 23.45 -4.54 -11.12
CA LEU A 151 23.81 -3.54 -12.12
C LEU A 151 22.84 -2.35 -12.06
N GLY A 152 23.36 -1.17 -12.34
CA GLY A 152 22.59 0.07 -12.42
C GLY A 152 23.07 0.89 -13.61
N LEU A 153 22.33 1.95 -13.94
CA LEU A 153 22.58 2.74 -15.16
C LEU A 153 23.97 3.38 -15.19
N LEU A 154 24.40 3.95 -14.06
CA LEU A 154 25.70 4.62 -13.91
C LEU A 154 26.63 3.92 -12.92
N LYS A 155 26.07 3.35 -11.86
CA LYS A 155 26.78 2.60 -10.82
C LYS A 155 25.92 1.44 -10.37
N GLY A 156 26.56 0.29 -10.15
CA GLY A 156 25.93 -0.86 -9.50
C GLY A 156 25.99 -0.76 -7.98
N ALA A 157 25.25 -1.64 -7.31
CA ALA A 157 25.31 -1.84 -5.87
C ALA A 157 25.86 -3.23 -5.56
N GLU A 158 26.84 -3.31 -4.68
CA GLU A 158 27.38 -4.56 -4.18
C GLU A 158 26.62 -4.99 -2.93
N GLY A 159 26.41 -6.29 -2.78
CA GLY A 159 25.61 -6.85 -1.72
C GLY A 159 25.66 -8.37 -1.69
N VAL A 160 24.67 -8.94 -1.04
CA VAL A 160 24.51 -10.39 -0.89
C VAL A 160 23.16 -10.79 -1.46
N LEU A 161 23.16 -11.79 -2.32
CA LEU A 161 21.97 -12.44 -2.81
C LEU A 161 21.68 -13.65 -1.92
N LYS A 162 20.52 -13.62 -1.26
CA LYS A 162 20.05 -14.59 -0.28
C LYS A 162 18.87 -15.35 -0.88
N PHE A 163 18.96 -16.67 -0.87
CA PHE A 163 17.98 -17.56 -1.48
C PHE A 163 17.15 -18.23 -0.40
N GLY A 164 15.84 -18.07 -0.46
CA GLY A 164 14.89 -18.82 0.34
C GLY A 164 13.92 -19.61 -0.56
N PRO A 165 13.10 -20.49 0.03
CA PRO A 165 12.12 -21.26 -0.72
C PRO A 165 11.05 -20.38 -1.37
N ASP A 166 10.64 -19.31 -0.70
CA ASP A 166 9.53 -18.45 -1.15
C ASP A 166 9.99 -17.14 -1.80
N ALA A 167 11.24 -16.72 -1.53
CA ALA A 167 11.76 -15.45 -1.99
C ALA A 167 13.27 -15.44 -2.21
N LEU A 168 13.69 -14.62 -3.16
CA LEU A 168 15.06 -14.21 -3.41
C LEU A 168 15.25 -12.78 -2.88
N VAL A 169 16.26 -12.54 -2.05
CA VAL A 169 16.53 -11.23 -1.47
C VAL A 169 17.93 -10.76 -1.85
N PHE A 170 18.01 -9.63 -2.54
CA PHE A 170 19.26 -8.89 -2.68
C PHE A 170 19.35 -7.84 -1.57
N GLU A 171 20.29 -8.02 -0.65
CA GLU A 171 20.54 -7.10 0.45
C GLU A 171 21.84 -6.32 0.23
N THR A 172 21.76 -5.00 0.40
CA THR A 172 22.91 -4.09 0.29
C THR A 172 22.75 -2.92 1.26
N THR A 173 23.86 -2.34 1.67
CA THR A 173 23.89 -1.07 2.44
C THR A 173 23.61 0.14 1.56
N SER A 174 23.65 -0.03 0.22
CA SER A 174 23.37 1.04 -0.72
C SER A 174 21.89 1.46 -0.65
N ARG A 175 21.66 2.76 -0.45
CA ARG A 175 20.33 3.33 -0.21
C ARG A 175 19.33 2.98 -1.32
N ASN A 176 18.19 2.39 -0.95
CA ASN A 176 17.09 2.00 -1.84
C ASN A 176 17.49 1.02 -2.96
N GLN A 177 18.60 0.29 -2.78
CA GLN A 177 19.10 -0.66 -3.77
C GLN A 177 18.79 -2.12 -3.43
N SER A 178 18.39 -2.42 -2.19
CA SER A 178 17.93 -3.76 -1.80
C SER A 178 16.65 -4.13 -2.54
N ARG A 179 16.48 -5.41 -2.84
CA ARG A 179 15.34 -5.93 -3.60
C ARG A 179 14.89 -7.27 -3.02
N THR A 180 13.60 -7.52 -3.08
CA THR A 180 13.02 -8.83 -2.79
C THR A 180 12.16 -9.23 -3.98
N TRP A 181 12.33 -10.47 -4.43
CA TRP A 181 11.52 -11.10 -5.46
C TRP A 181 10.88 -12.34 -4.86
N ARG A 182 9.60 -12.59 -5.16
CA ARG A 182 8.98 -13.86 -4.77
C ARG A 182 9.42 -14.91 -5.77
N MET A 183 9.69 -16.13 -5.30
CA MET A 183 10.17 -17.19 -6.19
C MET A 183 9.14 -17.54 -7.28
N GLN A 184 7.86 -17.43 -6.98
CA GLN A 184 6.77 -17.65 -7.94
C GLN A 184 6.70 -16.61 -9.08
N ASP A 185 7.41 -15.49 -8.97
CA ASP A 185 7.46 -14.44 -10.01
C ASP A 185 8.69 -14.60 -10.93
N ILE A 186 9.47 -15.67 -10.78
CA ILE A 186 10.72 -15.94 -11.51
C ILE A 186 10.55 -17.22 -12.33
N ASP A 187 10.77 -17.13 -13.65
CA ASP A 187 10.73 -18.25 -14.61
C ASP A 187 12.13 -18.86 -14.87
#